data_AF-A0A2W6ALV3-F1
#
_entry.id   AF-A0A2W6ALV3-F1
#
_cell.length_a   1.000
_cell.length_b   1.000
_cell.length_c   1.000
_cell.angle_alpha   90.00
_cell.angle_beta   90.00
_cell.angle_gamma   90.00
#
_symmetry.space_group_name_H-M   'P 1'
#
loop_
_entity.id
_entity.type
_entity.pdbx_description
1 polymer ?
#
loop_
_entity_poly.entity_id
_entity_poly.type
_entity_poly.pdbx_seq_one_letter_code
_entity_poly.pdbx_strand_id
1 'polypeptide(L)' 'MKLKKSDQESVWVEAKRRCRLSDEALRMAREVGLNPRSLIKNIPSRSEQWKAPVEDWVRDMYDRKHRPQARKGSKDQREI' A
#
# COMPACT_ATOMS: atom_id res chain seq x y z
N MET A 1 -7.00 -18.48 3.39
CA MET A 1 -6.17 -19.19 2.38
C MET A 1 -4.91 -18.39 2.11
N LYS A 2 -3.71 -18.92 2.40
CA LYS A 2 -2.43 -18.25 2.11
C LYS A 2 -2.13 -18.41 0.61
N LEU A 3 -1.83 -17.32 -0.09
CA LEU A 3 -1.50 -17.37 -1.51
C LEU A 3 -0.15 -18.08 -1.71
N LYS A 4 -0.07 -18.96 -2.71
CA LYS A 4 1.21 -19.53 -3.14
C LYS A 4 2.11 -18.38 -3.63
N LYS A 5 3.42 -18.51 -3.38
CA LYS A 5 4.43 -17.46 -3.67
C LYS A 5 4.38 -16.99 -5.13
N SER A 6 4.07 -17.91 -6.06
CA SER A 6 3.81 -17.65 -7.48
C SER A 6 2.66 -16.66 -7.72
N ASP A 7 1.59 -16.78 -6.95
CA ASP A 7 0.38 -15.95 -7.09
C ASP A 7 0.59 -14.56 -6.48
N GLN A 8 1.57 -14.41 -5.58
CA GLN A 8 1.89 -13.12 -4.99
C GLN A 8 2.68 -12.26 -5.96
N GLU A 9 3.65 -12.85 -6.68
CA GLU A 9 4.44 -12.16 -7.71
C GLU A 9 3.53 -11.66 -8.85
N SER A 10 2.61 -12.50 -9.33
CA SER A 10 1.67 -12.11 -10.39
C SER A 10 0.75 -10.96 -9.95
N VAL A 11 0.30 -10.96 -8.69
CA VAL A 11 -0.52 -9.88 -8.14
C VAL A 11 0.30 -8.59 -7.94
N TRP A 12 1.60 -8.67 -7.65
CA TRP A 12 2.48 -7.49 -7.64
C TRP A 12 2.65 -6.88 -9.04
N VAL A 13 2.82 -7.70 -10.07
CA VAL A 13 2.91 -7.24 -11.47
C VAL A 13 1.59 -6.57 -11.89
N GLU A 14 0.45 -7.19 -11.55
CA GLU A 14 -0.87 -6.64 -11.79
C GLU A 14 -1.10 -5.32 -11.04
N ALA A 15 -0.68 -5.25 -9.77
CA ALA A 15 -0.74 -4.03 -8.97
C ALA A 15 0.10 -2.91 -9.59
N LYS A 16 1.34 -3.19 -10.00
CA LYS A 16 2.19 -2.20 -10.69
C LYS A 16 1.50 -1.65 -11.94
N ARG A 17 0.96 -2.54 -12.77
CA ARG A 17 0.27 -2.16 -14.02
C ARG A 17 -0.99 -1.34 -13.77
N ARG A 18 -1.84 -1.76 -12.82
CA ARG A 18 -3.13 -1.09 -12.55
C ARG A 18 -2.97 0.21 -11.77
N CYS A 19 -2.06 0.25 -10.80
CA CYS A 19 -1.82 1.40 -9.95
C CYS A 19 -0.80 2.39 -10.55
N ARG A 20 -0.23 2.07 -11.73
CA ARG A 20 0.82 2.84 -12.41
C ARG A 20 1.99 3.19 -11.48
N LEU A 21 2.39 2.24 -10.64
CA LEU A 21 3.46 2.46 -9.67
C LEU A 21 4.82 2.51 -10.36
N SER A 22 5.61 3.52 -10.01
CA SER A 22 7.04 3.56 -10.30
C SER A 22 7.79 2.42 -9.59
N ASP A 23 8.97 2.06 -10.08
CA ASP A 23 9.81 1.03 -9.44
C ASP A 23 10.22 1.43 -8.01
N GLU A 24 10.38 2.73 -7.78
CA GLU A 24 10.62 3.30 -6.45
C GLU A 24 9.43 3.05 -5.52
N ALA A 25 8.21 3.38 -5.95
CA ALA A 25 7.01 3.12 -5.16
C ALA A 25 6.80 1.62 -4.91
N LEU A 26 7.10 0.75 -5.88
CA LEU A 26 7.02 -0.69 -5.69
C LEU A 26 7.97 -1.18 -4.58
N ARG A 27 9.22 -0.67 -4.57
CA ARG A 27 10.21 -0.96 -3.52
C ARG A 27 9.73 -0.46 -2.17
N MET A 28 9.28 0.80 -2.09
CA MET A 28 8.74 1.39 -0.86
C MET A 28 7.57 0.57 -0.31
N ALA A 29 6.62 0.17 -1.16
CA ALA A 29 5.47 -0.64 -0.76
C ALA A 29 5.88 -2.00 -0.17
N ARG A 30 6.90 -2.65 -0.75
CA ARG A 30 7.46 -3.90 -0.21
C ARG A 30 8.14 -3.66 1.13
N GLU A 31 8.89 -2.57 1.27
CA GLU A 31 9.64 -2.23 2.48
C GLU A 31 8.73 -1.88 3.66
N VAL A 32 7.62 -1.17 3.42
CA VAL A 32 6.62 -0.89 4.46
C VAL A 32 5.71 -2.09 4.77
N GLY A 33 5.74 -3.14 3.95
CA GLY A 33 4.93 -4.35 4.13
C GLY A 33 3.50 -4.24 3.61
N LEU A 34 3.26 -3.39 2.61
CA LEU A 34 1.95 -3.29 1.95
C LEU A 34 1.68 -4.54 1.11
N ASN A 35 0.41 -4.95 1.06
CA ASN A 35 -0.03 -6.07 0.25
C ASN A 35 -0.43 -5.58 -1.15
N PRO A 36 -0.02 -6.25 -2.24
CA PRO A 36 -0.35 -5.82 -3.59
C PRO A 36 -1.87 -5.84 -3.87
N ARG A 37 -2.63 -6.70 -3.18
CA ARG A 37 -4.10 -6.68 -3.25
C ARG A 37 -4.70 -5.41 -2.65
N SER A 38 -4.10 -4.91 -1.58
CA SER A 38 -4.52 -3.66 -0.94
C SER A 38 -4.21 -2.46 -1.84
N LEU A 39 -3.11 -2.50 -2.61
CA LEU A 39 -2.80 -1.47 -3.62
C LEU A 39 -3.88 -1.45 -4.71
N ILE A 40 -4.21 -2.62 -5.28
CA ILE A 40 -5.26 -2.73 -6.31
C ILE A 40 -6.62 -2.25 -5.80
N LYS A 41 -6.98 -2.59 -4.55
CA LYS A 41 -8.25 -2.16 -3.95
C LYS A 41 -8.30 -0.65 -3.66
N ASN A 42 -7.15 0.01 -3.52
CA ASN A 42 -7.06 1.45 -3.25
C ASN A 42 -6.95 2.31 -4.50
N ILE A 43 -7.08 1.74 -5.70
CA ILE A 43 -7.12 2.53 -6.93
C ILE A 43 -8.36 3.43 -6.88
N PRO A 44 -8.20 4.76 -6.90
CA PRO A 44 -9.34 5.67 -6.83
C PRO A 44 -10.22 5.51 -8.07
N SER A 45 -11.53 5.42 -7.87
CA SER A 45 -12.51 5.46 -8.96
C SER A 45 -12.79 6.90 -9.39
N ARG A 46 -13.46 7.09 -10.54
CA ARG A 46 -13.79 8.43 -11.09
C ARG A 46 -14.60 9.29 -10.12
N SER A 47 -15.35 8.68 -9.20
CA SER A 47 -16.15 9.36 -8.18
C SER A 47 -15.36 9.66 -6.90
N GLU A 48 -14.15 9.11 -6.76
CA GLU A 48 -13.29 9.24 -5.58
C GLU A 48 -12.07 10.12 -5.87
N GLN A 49 -12.27 11.24 -6.56
CA GLN A 49 -11.18 12.18 -6.89
C GLN A 49 -10.51 12.79 -5.66
N TRP A 50 -11.16 12.72 -4.50
CA TRP A 50 -10.61 13.14 -3.22
C TRP A 50 -9.58 12.16 -2.65
N LYS A 51 -9.46 10.95 -3.20
CA LYS A 51 -8.42 9.99 -2.80
C LYS A 51 -7.13 10.27 -3.56
N ALA A 52 -6.03 10.30 -2.81
CA ALA A 52 -4.70 10.39 -3.40
C ALA A 52 -4.42 9.16 -4.30
N PRO A 53 -3.62 9.33 -5.37
CA PRO A 53 -3.07 8.22 -6.13
C PRO A 53 -2.36 7.20 -5.23
N VAL A 54 -2.38 5.94 -5.64
CA VAL A 54 -1.77 4.84 -4.88
C VAL A 54 -0.26 5.07 -4.68
N GLU A 55 0.42 5.73 -5.62
CA GLU A 55 1.83 6.09 -5.49
C GLU A 55 2.09 7.06 -4.32
N ASP A 56 1.30 8.14 -4.22
CA ASP A 56 1.42 9.10 -3.12
C ASP A 56 1.11 8.44 -1.77
N TRP A 57 0.11 7.56 -1.74
CA TRP A 57 -0.20 6.80 -0.54
C TRP A 57 0.96 5.89 -0.10
N VAL A 58 1.65 5.26 -1.04
CA VAL A 58 2.84 4.44 -0.72
C VAL A 58 3.97 5.29 -0.15
N ARG A 59 4.19 6.49 -0.71
CA ARG A 59 5.19 7.45 -0.20
C ARG A 59 4.85 7.91 1.21
N ASP A 60 3.58 8.24 1.50
CA ASP A 60 3.12 8.57 2.85
C ASP A 60 3.37 7.43 3.84
N MET A 61 3.04 6.20 3.46
CA MET A 61 3.29 5.02 4.30
C MET A 61 4.79 4.80 4.55
N TYR A 62 5.62 5.06 3.54
CA TYR A 62 7.07 4.99 3.65
C TYR A 62 7.60 6.02 4.63
N ASP A 63 7.20 7.28 4.46
CA ASP A 63 7.62 8.36 5.33
C ASP A 63 7.14 8.13 6.77
N ARG A 64 5.90 7.70 6.97
CA ARG A 64 5.36 7.35 8.30
C ARG A 64 6.14 6.22 9.00
N LYS A 65 6.71 5.28 8.25
CA LYS A 65 7.52 4.19 8.81
C LYS A 65 8.94 4.65 9.17
N HIS A 66 9.51 5.56 8.38
CA HIS A 66 10.88 6.04 8.54
C HIS A 66 10.99 7.32 9.37
N ARG A 67 9.88 8.02 9.58
CA ARG A 67 9.81 9.17 10.47
C ARG A 67 10.13 8.70 11.88
N PRO A 68 11.10 9.33 12.57
CA PRO A 68 11.40 9.00 13.95
C PRO A 68 10.12 9.18 14.77
N GLN A 69 9.63 8.08 15.34
CA GLN A 69 8.43 8.08 16.15
C GLN A 69 8.68 8.89 17.42
N ALA A 70 8.35 10.18 17.39
CA ALA A 70 7.94 10.86 18.60
C ALA A 70 6.62 10.20 19.04
N ARG A 71 6.76 9.18 19.89
CA ARG A 71 5.73 8.37 20.56
C ARG A 71 4.28 8.86 20.32
N LYS A 72 3.51 8.14 19.50
CA LYS A 72 2.05 8.20 19.54
C LYS A 72 1.48 6.78 19.59
N GLY A 73 0.58 6.61 20.55
CA GLY A 73 0.19 5.36 21.18
C GLY A 73 -0.47 4.35 20.25
N SER A 74 -0.26 3.10 20.64
CA SER A 74 -1.19 1.96 20.62
C SER A 74 -2.41 2.04 19.71
N LYS A 75 -2.48 1.04 18.81
CA LYS A 75 -3.69 0.56 18.14
C LYS A 75 -4.89 0.53 19.10
N ASP A 76 -5.90 1.33 18.82
CA ASP A 76 -7.22 1.15 19.39
C ASP A 76 -7.85 -0.12 18.78
N GLN A 77 -8.24 -1.02 19.68
CA GLN A 77 -8.88 -2.29 19.38
C GLN A 77 -10.31 -2.03 18.93
N ARG A 78 -10.83 -2.92 18.08
CA ARG A 78 -12.25 -2.97 17.77
C ARG A 78 -13.00 -3.38 19.04
N GLU A 79 -13.78 -2.48 19.61
CA GLU A 79 -14.90 -2.81 20.51
C GLU A 79 -16.20 -2.64 19.73
N ILE A 80 -16.90 -3.76 19.46
CA ILE A 80 -18.33 -4.00 19.73
C ILE A 80 -18.49 -5.50 19.95
#